data_AF-A0A519BS78-F1
#
_entry.id   AF-A0A519BS78-F1
#
_cell.length_a   1.000
_cell.length_b   1.000
_cell.length_c   1.000
_cell.angle_alpha   90.00
_cell.angle_beta   90.00
_cell.angle_gamma   90.00
#
_symmetry.space_group_name_H-M   'P 1'
#
loop_
_entity.id
_entity.type
_entity.pdbx_description
1 polymer ?
#
loop_
_entity_poly.entity_id
_entity_poly.type
_entity_poly.pdbx_seq_one_letter_code
_entity_poly.pdbx_strand_id
1 'polypeptide(L)'
;MGKRKKFTPEENQEMRDMYNLRDENGKRKYKQADIAKYFETHSTYVCLINRDNPDTGEKFRSLIEYNDYNARQRINPETNKKFKSLHDYQNYNAGKQTNPETGEKFKSRIEKETYAARQKINPETGKKFESKSEYENYNARKRINPETGKKFRSKTEYNVYTARQRKINSKTLDSIVEEVEGEE
;
A
#
# COMPACT_ATOMS: atom_id res chain seq x y z
N MET A 1 8.05 11.71 1.50
CA MET A 1 7.21 10.66 0.88
C MET A 1 6.03 10.36 1.80
N GLY A 2 4.83 10.81 1.43
CA GLY A 2 3.60 10.48 2.16
C GLY A 2 3.35 8.98 2.19
N LYS A 3 2.81 8.48 3.31
CA LYS A 3 2.49 7.05 3.47
C LYS A 3 1.47 6.66 2.39
N ARG A 4 1.62 5.50 1.75
CA ARG A 4 0.56 4.93 0.91
C ARG A 4 -0.64 4.60 1.80
N LYS A 5 -1.68 5.45 1.80
CA LYS A 5 -2.98 5.16 2.41
C LYS A 5 -3.51 3.89 1.75
N LYS A 6 -3.95 2.93 2.56
CA LYS A 6 -4.65 1.74 2.07
C LYS A 6 -6.13 2.10 2.14
N PHE A 7 -6.80 2.03 1.00
CA PHE A 7 -8.21 2.34 0.90
C PHE A 7 -9.05 1.09 1.11
N THR A 8 -10.20 1.26 1.76
CA THR A 8 -11.21 0.20 1.89
C THR A 8 -11.89 -0.07 0.55
N PRO A 9 -12.58 -1.20 0.37
CA PRO A 9 -13.43 -1.42 -0.81
C PRO A 9 -14.44 -0.30 -1.02
N GLU A 10 -15.01 0.24 0.05
CA GLU A 10 -16.01 1.31 0.05
C GLU A 10 -15.39 2.64 -0.39
N GLU A 11 -14.23 3.03 0.18
CA GLU A 11 -13.48 4.22 -0.29
C GLU A 11 -13.09 4.08 -1.77
N ASN A 12 -12.77 2.87 -2.23
CA ASN A 12 -12.50 2.63 -3.65
C ASN A 12 -13.76 2.75 -4.50
N GLN A 13 -14.92 2.35 -3.98
CA GLN A 13 -16.20 2.48 -4.67
C GLN A 13 -16.60 3.95 -4.78
N GLU A 14 -16.52 4.72 -3.69
CA GLU A 14 -16.79 6.16 -3.68
C GLU A 14 -15.89 6.90 -4.70
N MET A 15 -14.60 6.54 -4.78
CA MET A 15 -13.70 7.06 -5.81
C MET A 15 -14.16 6.76 -7.24
N ARG A 16 -14.77 5.60 -7.49
CA ARG A 16 -15.33 5.25 -8.81
C ARG A 16 -16.55 6.07 -9.12
N ASP A 17 -17.43 6.24 -8.13
CA ASP A 17 -18.68 6.95 -8.31
C ASP A 17 -18.39 8.42 -8.61
N MET A 18 -17.48 9.05 -7.87
CA MET A 18 -16.96 10.38 -8.20
C MET A 18 -16.31 10.45 -9.59
N TYR A 19 -15.56 9.42 -9.99
CA TYR A 19 -14.91 9.37 -11.32
C TYR A 19 -15.92 9.20 -12.46
N ASN A 20 -17.04 8.54 -12.19
CA ASN A 20 -18.11 8.27 -13.15
C ASN A 20 -19.21 9.33 -13.16
N LEU A 21 -19.24 10.23 -12.18
CA LEU A 21 -20.20 11.32 -12.12
C LEU A 21 -20.05 12.25 -13.33
N ARG A 22 -21.20 12.60 -13.92
CA ARG A 22 -21.29 13.49 -15.08
C ARG A 22 -21.97 14.80 -14.70
N ASP A 23 -21.57 15.89 -15.36
CA ASP A 23 -22.29 17.16 -15.32
C ASP A 23 -23.48 17.13 -16.30
N GLU A 24 -24.25 18.22 -16.30
CA GLU A 24 -25.40 18.43 -17.19
C GLU A 24 -25.06 18.32 -18.69
N ASN A 25 -23.79 18.49 -19.05
CA ASN A 25 -23.28 18.40 -20.42
C ASN A 25 -22.68 17.01 -20.74
N GLY A 26 -22.84 16.03 -19.84
CA GLY A 26 -22.31 14.67 -20.01
C GLY A 26 -20.80 14.56 -19.87
N LYS A 27 -20.10 15.62 -19.42
CA LYS A 27 -18.66 15.59 -19.15
C LYS A 27 -18.41 15.12 -17.72
N ARG A 28 -17.21 14.61 -17.44
CA ARG A 28 -16.81 14.24 -16.07
C ARG A 28 -16.88 15.45 -15.15
N LYS A 29 -17.67 15.34 -14.07
CA LYS A 29 -17.80 16.39 -13.07
C LYS A 29 -16.49 16.59 -12.29
N TYR A 30 -15.78 15.52 -11.98
CA TYR A 30 -14.49 15.56 -11.26
C TYR A 30 -13.35 14.98 -12.09
N LYS A 31 -12.19 15.65 -12.09
CA LYS A 31 -10.97 15.09 -12.67
C LYS A 31 -10.30 14.15 -11.68
N GLN A 32 -9.45 13.25 -12.18
CA GLN A 32 -8.67 12.34 -11.34
C GLN A 32 -7.83 13.07 -10.28
N ALA A 33 -7.34 14.27 -10.60
CA ALA A 33 -6.58 15.10 -9.68
C ALA A 33 -7.45 15.62 -8.52
N ASP A 34 -8.70 15.97 -8.79
CA ASP A 34 -9.63 16.50 -7.79
C ASP A 34 -10.06 15.39 -6.82
N ILE A 35 -10.40 14.22 -7.37
CA ILE A 35 -10.70 13.02 -6.58
C ILE A 35 -9.48 12.62 -5.75
N ALA A 36 -8.29 12.61 -6.36
CA ALA A 36 -7.07 12.27 -5.65
C ALA A 36 -6.78 13.23 -4.51
N LYS A 37 -7.04 14.54 -4.69
CA LYS A 37 -6.91 15.54 -3.64
C LYS A 37 -7.90 15.28 -2.50
N TYR A 38 -9.16 14.99 -2.81
CA TYR A 38 -10.20 14.71 -1.83
C TYR A 38 -9.86 13.48 -0.96
N PHE A 39 -9.40 12.38 -1.58
CA PHE A 39 -9.03 11.16 -0.86
C PHE A 39 -7.58 11.14 -0.32
N GLU A 40 -6.84 12.25 -0.44
CA GLU A 40 -5.44 12.37 -0.06
C GLU A 40 -4.55 11.28 -0.69
N THR A 41 -4.76 11.02 -1.98
CA THR A 41 -4.06 10.00 -2.77
C THR A 41 -3.40 10.59 -4.02
N HIS A 42 -2.85 9.73 -4.87
CA HIS A 42 -2.31 10.11 -6.16
C HIS A 42 -3.33 9.87 -7.27
N SER A 43 -3.38 10.74 -8.29
CA SER A 43 -4.23 10.56 -9.47
C SER A 43 -4.02 9.20 -10.15
N THR A 44 -2.79 8.69 -10.10
CA THR A 44 -2.45 7.33 -10.55
C THR A 44 -3.23 6.26 -9.81
N TYR A 45 -3.44 6.39 -8.49
CA TYR A 45 -4.24 5.43 -7.73
C TYR A 45 -5.67 5.37 -8.27
N VAL A 46 -6.30 6.53 -8.39
CA VAL A 46 -7.67 6.70 -8.93
C VAL A 46 -7.75 6.12 -10.33
N CYS A 47 -6.76 6.38 -11.19
CA CYS A 47 -6.71 5.81 -12.54
C CYS A 47 -6.63 4.28 -12.52
N LEU A 48 -5.75 3.71 -11.70
CA LEU A 48 -5.49 2.27 -11.70
C LEU A 48 -6.67 1.44 -11.18
N ILE A 49 -7.32 1.88 -10.11
CA ILE A 49 -8.49 1.16 -9.59
C ILE A 49 -9.67 1.24 -10.57
N ASN A 50 -9.80 2.32 -11.34
CA ASN A 50 -10.86 2.51 -12.34
C ASN A 50 -10.61 1.79 -13.68
N ARG A 51 -9.52 1.02 -13.80
CA ARG A 51 -9.30 0.13 -14.96
C ARG A 51 -10.09 -1.15 -14.82
N ASP A 52 -10.55 -1.66 -15.95
CA ASP A 52 -11.14 -2.98 -16.05
C ASP A 52 -10.03 -4.03 -15.92
N ASN A 53 -10.29 -5.05 -15.11
CA ASN A 53 -9.50 -6.25 -15.00
C ASN A 53 -9.80 -7.13 -16.22
N PRO A 54 -8.84 -7.34 -17.13
CA PRO A 54 -9.09 -8.11 -18.34
C PRO A 54 -9.48 -9.57 -18.10
N ASP A 55 -9.16 -10.12 -16.93
CA ASP A 55 -9.50 -11.51 -16.58
C ASP A 55 -10.99 -11.64 -16.18
N THR A 56 -11.59 -10.60 -15.60
CA THR A 56 -12.95 -10.65 -15.02
C THR A 56 -13.95 -9.72 -15.69
N GLY A 57 -13.49 -8.70 -16.43
CA GLY A 57 -14.32 -7.61 -16.94
C GLY A 57 -14.77 -6.60 -15.87
N GLU A 58 -14.54 -6.88 -14.58
CA GLU A 58 -14.84 -5.98 -13.47
C GLU A 58 -13.70 -5.00 -13.23
N LYS A 59 -13.94 -3.94 -12.46
CA LYS A 59 -12.86 -3.06 -12.03
C LYS A 59 -11.97 -3.70 -10.95
N PHE A 60 -10.68 -3.34 -10.92
CA PHE A 60 -9.76 -3.81 -9.87
C PHE A 60 -10.19 -3.32 -8.48
N ARG A 61 -10.47 -4.24 -7.55
CA ARG A 61 -10.91 -3.98 -6.17
C ARG A 61 -9.86 -3.24 -5.35
N SER A 62 -8.58 -3.37 -5.72
CA SER A 62 -7.50 -2.65 -5.07
C SER A 62 -6.26 -2.52 -5.94
N LEU A 63 -5.35 -1.62 -5.53
CA LEU A 63 -4.01 -1.54 -6.10
C LEU A 63 -3.19 -2.83 -5.92
N ILE A 64 -3.46 -3.63 -4.87
CA ILE A 64 -2.76 -4.91 -4.66
C ILE A 64 -3.16 -5.89 -5.76
N GLU A 65 -4.46 -6.01 -6.02
CA GLU A 65 -4.98 -6.86 -7.09
C GLU A 65 -4.45 -6.42 -8.46
N TYR A 66 -4.47 -5.12 -8.76
CA TYR A 66 -3.91 -4.57 -9.99
C TYR A 66 -2.43 -4.92 -10.17
N ASN A 67 -1.62 -4.77 -9.12
CA ASN A 67 -0.19 -5.08 -9.18
C ASN A 67 0.08 -6.58 -9.30
N ASP A 68 -0.77 -7.42 -8.69
CA ASP A 68 -0.69 -8.87 -8.83
C ASP A 68 -1.03 -9.32 -10.24
N TYR A 69 -2.14 -8.81 -10.79
CA TYR A 69 -2.49 -9.02 -12.20
C TYR A 69 -1.33 -8.62 -13.12
N ASN A 70 -0.79 -7.42 -12.97
CA ASN A 70 0.33 -6.94 -13.78
C ASN A 70 1.59 -7.80 -13.63
N ALA A 71 1.87 -8.33 -12.43
CA ALA A 71 2.99 -9.23 -12.24
C ALA A 71 2.77 -10.54 -13.01
N ARG A 72 1.56 -11.09 -12.97
CA ARG A 72 1.17 -12.29 -13.72
C ARG A 72 1.24 -12.12 -15.24
N GLN A 73 1.17 -10.89 -15.75
CA GLN A 73 1.37 -10.65 -17.19
C GLN A 73 2.85 -10.64 -17.62
N ARG A 74 3.80 -10.62 -16.69
CA ARG A 74 5.23 -10.62 -17.01
C ARG A 74 5.76 -12.04 -17.19
N ILE A 75 6.67 -12.22 -18.14
CA ILE A 75 7.40 -13.48 -18.33
C ILE A 75 8.68 -13.47 -17.50
N ASN A 76 8.90 -14.55 -16.77
CA ASN A 76 10.17 -14.84 -16.13
C ASN A 76 11.15 -15.31 -17.22
N PRO A 77 12.24 -14.57 -17.49
CA PRO A 77 13.17 -14.91 -18.56
C PRO A 77 14.00 -16.18 -18.28
N GLU A 78 14.05 -16.66 -17.03
CA GLU A 78 14.77 -17.90 -16.70
C GLU A 78 13.93 -19.16 -16.99
N THR A 79 12.61 -19.07 -16.87
CA THR A 79 11.70 -20.22 -17.05
C THR A 79 10.83 -20.10 -18.30
N ASN A 80 10.86 -18.94 -18.96
CA ASN A 80 9.98 -18.56 -20.06
C ASN A 80 8.48 -18.72 -19.75
N LYS A 81 8.10 -18.65 -18.47
CA LYS A 81 6.71 -18.75 -17.98
C LYS A 81 6.28 -17.43 -17.33
N LYS A 82 4.97 -17.17 -17.31
CA LYS A 82 4.40 -16.07 -16.54
C LYS A 82 4.70 -16.23 -15.05
N PHE A 83 4.93 -15.12 -14.34
CA PHE A 83 4.99 -15.16 -12.87
C PHE A 83 3.64 -15.58 -12.28
N LYS A 84 3.68 -16.27 -11.14
CA LYS A 84 2.45 -16.75 -10.48
C LYS A 84 1.76 -15.67 -9.64
N SER A 85 2.51 -14.68 -9.18
CA SER A 85 2.00 -13.60 -8.34
C SER A 85 2.96 -12.42 -8.28
N LEU A 86 2.53 -11.31 -7.68
CA LEU A 86 3.41 -10.21 -7.30
C LEU A 86 4.53 -10.66 -6.37
N HIS A 87 4.26 -11.59 -5.45
CA HIS A 87 5.26 -12.09 -4.51
C HIS A 87 6.38 -12.85 -5.22
N ASP A 88 6.00 -13.73 -6.15
CA ASP A 88 6.93 -14.48 -7.00
C ASP A 88 7.81 -13.53 -7.83
N TYR A 89 7.20 -12.56 -8.50
CA TYR A 89 7.93 -11.54 -9.27
C TYR A 89 8.90 -10.71 -8.40
N GLN A 90 8.50 -10.36 -7.17
CA GLN A 90 9.34 -9.60 -6.25
C GLN A 90 10.54 -10.41 -5.74
N ASN A 91 10.37 -11.70 -5.45
CA ASN A 91 11.46 -12.58 -5.05
C ASN A 91 12.45 -12.78 -6.20
N TYR A 92 11.94 -12.99 -7.42
CA TYR A 92 12.77 -13.04 -8.63
C TYR A 92 13.62 -11.78 -8.79
N ASN A 93 13.03 -10.59 -8.67
CA ASN A 93 13.78 -9.33 -8.74
C ASN A 93 14.79 -9.16 -7.59
N ALA A 94 14.51 -9.71 -6.40
CA ALA A 94 15.48 -9.70 -5.31
C ALA A 94 16.70 -10.57 -5.65
N GLY A 95 16.48 -11.75 -6.23
CA GLY A 95 17.54 -12.66 -6.67
C GLY A 95 18.37 -12.17 -7.85
N LYS A 96 18.01 -11.06 -8.48
CA LYS A 96 18.91 -10.36 -9.42
C LYS A 96 20.05 -9.61 -8.73
N GLN A 97 19.95 -9.40 -7.43
CA GLN A 97 20.93 -8.65 -6.67
C GLN A 97 21.78 -9.59 -5.81
N THR A 98 23.06 -9.29 -5.77
CA THR A 98 24.05 -9.99 -4.95
C THR A 98 24.11 -9.35 -3.57
N ASN A 99 24.12 -10.17 -2.53
CA ASN A 99 24.45 -9.77 -1.18
C ASN A 99 25.94 -9.42 -1.10
N PRO A 100 26.31 -8.17 -0.82
CA PRO A 100 27.71 -7.74 -0.74
C PRO A 100 28.53 -8.44 0.34
N GLU A 101 27.89 -8.99 1.38
CA GLU A 101 28.59 -9.68 2.47
C GLU A 101 28.94 -11.13 2.13
N THR A 102 28.11 -11.82 1.34
CA THR A 102 28.30 -13.25 1.03
C THR A 102 28.73 -13.52 -0.41
N GLY A 103 28.56 -12.55 -1.32
CA GLY A 103 28.74 -12.77 -2.75
C GLY A 103 27.64 -13.60 -3.41
N GLU A 104 26.64 -14.08 -2.66
CA GLU A 104 25.51 -14.84 -3.18
C GLU A 104 24.33 -13.95 -3.57
N LYS A 105 23.49 -14.41 -4.50
CA LYS A 105 22.21 -13.75 -4.81
C LYS A 105 21.24 -13.83 -3.62
N PHE A 106 20.46 -12.78 -3.39
CA PHE A 106 19.38 -12.86 -2.39
C PHE A 106 18.34 -13.91 -2.80
N LYS A 107 17.92 -14.76 -1.87
CA LYS A 107 16.92 -15.82 -2.12
C LYS A 107 15.50 -15.29 -2.09
N SER A 108 15.27 -14.14 -1.44
CA SER A 108 13.95 -13.53 -1.34
C SER A 108 14.00 -12.01 -1.18
N ARG A 109 12.87 -11.37 -1.42
CA ARG A 109 12.69 -9.94 -1.09
C ARG A 109 12.87 -9.68 0.41
N ILE A 110 12.39 -10.60 1.26
CA ILE A 110 12.47 -10.45 2.73
C ILE A 110 13.92 -10.44 3.21
N GLU A 111 14.73 -11.35 2.68
CA GLU A 111 16.15 -11.43 2.98
C GLU A 111 16.87 -10.14 2.59
N LYS A 112 16.66 -9.67 1.35
CA LYS A 112 17.22 -8.40 0.87
C LYS A 112 16.82 -7.21 1.74
N GLU A 113 15.55 -7.12 2.14
CA GLU A 113 15.08 -6.05 3.03
C GLU A 113 15.70 -6.15 4.43
N THR A 114 15.92 -7.36 4.93
CA THR A 114 16.56 -7.60 6.23
C THR A 114 18.02 -7.18 6.21
N TYR A 115 18.74 -7.56 5.16
CA TYR A 115 20.10 -7.09 4.90
C TYR A 115 20.15 -5.56 4.86
N ALA A 116 19.32 -4.94 4.02
CA ALA A 116 19.30 -3.48 3.86
C ALA A 116 18.97 -2.73 5.15
N ALA A 117 18.15 -3.29 6.04
CA ALA A 117 17.88 -2.70 7.35
C ALA A 117 19.12 -2.71 8.26
N ARG A 118 19.88 -3.82 8.27
CA ARG A 118 21.11 -3.95 9.06
C ARG A 118 22.23 -3.04 8.56
N GLN A 119 22.24 -2.68 7.28
CA GLN A 119 23.23 -1.74 6.75
C GLN A 119 23.00 -0.28 7.20
N LYS A 120 21.85 0.04 7.80
CA LYS A 120 21.56 1.40 8.27
C LYS A 120 22.20 1.65 9.63
N ILE A 121 22.69 2.87 9.83
CA ILE A 121 23.20 3.34 11.11
C ILE A 121 22.04 3.81 11.99
N ASN A 122 21.99 3.31 13.22
CA ASN A 122 21.17 3.82 14.28
C ASN A 122 21.77 5.15 14.76
N PRO A 123 21.09 6.28 14.58
CA PRO A 123 21.64 7.59 14.97
C PRO A 123 21.72 7.79 16.48
N GLU A 124 21.07 6.94 17.30
CA GLU A 124 21.18 7.00 18.76
C GLU A 124 22.47 6.35 19.27
N THR A 125 23.00 5.36 18.56
CA THR A 125 24.18 4.58 18.99
C THR A 125 25.40 4.76 18.09
N GLY A 126 25.23 5.32 16.89
CA GLY A 126 26.26 5.41 15.86
C GLY A 126 26.62 4.06 15.22
N LYS A 127 25.97 2.95 15.62
CA LYS A 127 26.23 1.59 15.12
C LYS A 127 25.16 1.16 14.12
N LYS A 128 25.46 0.12 13.34
CA LYS A 128 24.46 -0.56 12.50
C LYS A 128 23.33 -1.15 13.34
N PHE A 129 22.12 -1.22 12.80
CA PHE A 129 21.04 -2.00 13.42
C PHE A 129 21.37 -3.49 13.38
N GLU A 130 21.12 -4.21 14.47
CA GLU A 130 21.34 -5.66 14.59
C GLU A 130 20.28 -6.44 13.81
N SER A 131 19.07 -5.87 13.68
CA SER A 131 17.97 -6.52 12.99
C SER A 131 17.01 -5.55 12.29
N LYS A 132 16.24 -6.09 11.34
CA LYS A 132 15.10 -5.37 10.74
C LYS A 132 14.07 -4.97 11.80
N SER A 133 13.82 -5.84 12.78
CA SER A 133 12.87 -5.57 13.87
C SER A 133 13.30 -4.36 14.71
N GLU A 134 14.58 -4.29 15.06
CA GLU A 134 15.15 -3.15 15.78
C GLU A 134 15.00 -1.86 14.96
N TYR A 135 15.36 -1.89 13.67
CA TYR A 135 15.19 -0.75 12.77
C TYR A 135 13.74 -0.29 12.66
N GLU A 136 12.79 -1.22 12.55
CA GLU A 136 11.36 -0.90 12.49
C GLU A 136 10.82 -0.34 13.81
N ASN A 137 11.32 -0.85 14.94
CA ASN A 137 10.98 -0.35 16.27
C ASN A 137 11.50 1.07 16.48
N TYR A 138 12.76 1.32 16.13
CA TYR A 138 13.35 2.66 16.11
C TYR A 138 12.48 3.64 15.29
N ASN A 139 12.09 3.27 14.06
CA ASN A 139 11.25 4.13 13.23
C ASN A 139 9.84 4.36 13.79
N ALA A 140 9.28 3.39 14.53
CA ALA A 140 8.00 3.56 15.18
C ALA A 140 8.09 4.57 16.32
N ARG A 141 9.16 4.52 17.12
CA ARG A 141 9.40 5.44 18.25
C ARG A 141 9.60 6.89 17.85
N LYS A 142 9.99 7.15 16.59
CA LYS A 142 10.06 8.52 16.06
C LYS A 142 8.70 9.14 15.78
N ARG A 143 7.63 8.34 15.72
CA ARG A 143 6.29 8.80 15.37
C ARG A 143 5.55 9.25 16.62
N ILE A 144 4.81 10.33 16.50
CA ILE A 144 3.89 10.81 17.53
C ILE A 144 2.54 10.10 17.33
N ASN A 145 1.97 9.61 18.43
CA ASN A 145 0.61 9.12 18.50
C ASN A 145 -0.34 10.33 18.51
N PRO A 146 -1.18 10.51 17.48
CA PRO A 146 -2.10 11.65 17.39
C PRO A 146 -3.09 11.75 18.54
N GLU A 147 -3.48 10.62 19.16
CA GLU A 147 -4.46 10.62 20.26
C GLU A 147 -3.85 11.07 21.59
N THR A 148 -2.55 10.84 21.80
CA THR A 148 -1.91 11.10 23.10
C THR A 148 -0.87 12.22 23.05
N GLY A 149 -0.48 12.67 21.86
CA GLY A 149 0.63 13.61 21.66
C GLY A 149 2.02 13.04 21.99
N LYS A 150 2.11 11.78 22.45
CA LYS A 150 3.36 11.14 22.86
C LYS A 150 3.95 10.28 21.75
N LYS A 151 5.26 10.05 21.77
CA LYS A 151 5.92 9.08 20.88
C LYS A 151 5.40 7.66 21.16
N PHE A 152 5.26 6.85 20.12
CA PHE A 152 5.02 5.41 20.30
C PHE A 152 6.21 4.77 21.03
N ARG A 153 5.97 3.78 21.89
CA ARG A 153 7.00 3.04 22.63
C ARG A 153 7.54 1.86 21.82
N SER A 154 6.75 1.36 20.87
CA SER A 154 7.16 0.23 20.04
C SER A 154 6.48 0.18 18.68
N LYS A 155 7.05 -0.65 17.79
CA LYS A 155 6.40 -1.04 16.53
C LYS A 155 5.05 -1.72 16.77
N THR A 156 4.94 -2.57 17.79
CA THR A 156 3.70 -3.26 18.14
C THR A 156 2.61 -2.27 18.53
N GLU A 157 2.92 -1.32 19.41
CA GLU A 157 1.97 -0.28 19.82
C GLU A 157 1.52 0.56 18.61
N TYR A 158 2.46 0.97 17.76
CA TYR A 158 2.13 1.67 16.52
C TYR A 158 1.19 0.85 15.63
N ASN A 159 1.46 -0.46 15.48
CA ASN A 159 0.63 -1.34 14.66
C ASN A 159 -0.79 -1.47 15.25
N VAL A 160 -0.93 -1.65 16.57
CA VAL A 160 -2.22 -1.71 17.27
C VAL A 160 -3.01 -0.43 17.05
N TYR A 161 -2.38 0.73 17.25
CA TYR A 161 -2.99 2.03 16.96
C TYR A 161 -3.51 2.09 15.51
N THR A 162 -2.67 1.75 14.52
CA THR A 162 -3.09 1.81 13.12
C THR A 162 -4.19 0.81 12.78
N ALA A 163 -4.25 -0.34 13.44
CA ALA A 163 -5.31 -1.31 13.24
C ALA A 163 -6.64 -0.81 13.81
N ARG A 164 -6.63 -0.22 15.01
CA ARG A 164 -7.81 0.41 15.61
C ARG A 164 -8.33 1.55 14.74
N GLN A 165 -7.45 2.44 14.28
CA GLN A 165 -7.83 3.56 13.42
C GLN A 165 -8.49 3.09 12.11
N ARG A 166 -8.02 1.98 11.52
CA ARG A 166 -8.70 1.37 10.36
C ARG A 166 -10.11 0.88 10.70
N LYS A 167 -10.30 0.25 11.86
CA LYS A 167 -11.60 -0.25 12.31
C LYS A 167 -12.58 0.87 12.66
N ILE A 168 -12.09 1.99 13.19
CA ILE A 168 -12.92 3.17 13.44
C ILE A 168 -13.36 3.75 12.12
N ASN A 169 -12.43 3.99 11.19
CA ASN A 169 -12.75 4.54 9.87
C ASN A 169 -13.73 3.64 9.10
N SER A 170 -13.61 2.32 9.18
CA SER A 170 -14.59 1.43 8.54
C SER A 170 -15.99 1.57 9.16
N LYS A 171 -16.09 1.58 10.48
CA LYS A 171 -17.39 1.74 11.17
C LYS A 171 -18.06 3.08 10.91
N THR A 172 -17.28 4.16 10.87
CA THR A 172 -17.82 5.50 10.57
C THR A 172 -18.32 5.59 9.13
N LEU A 173 -17.66 4.90 8.20
CA LEU A 173 -18.18 4.78 6.82
C LEU A 173 -19.47 3.97 6.79
N ASP A 174 -19.53 2.83 7.48
CA ASP A 174 -20.75 1.99 7.55
C ASP A 174 -21.97 2.79 8.07
N SER A 175 -21.79 3.60 9.13
CA SER A 175 -22.88 4.42 9.68
C SER A 175 -23.33 5.56 8.75
N ILE A 176 -22.41 6.14 7.98
CA ILE A 176 -22.75 7.19 7.01
C ILE A 176 -23.53 6.58 5.84
N VAL A 177 -23.20 5.36 5.41
CA VAL A 177 -23.93 4.67 4.33
C VAL A 177 -25.34 4.31 4.78
N GLU A 178 -25.54 3.81 6.01
CA GLU A 178 -26.88 3.53 6.55
C GLU A 178 -27.77 4.78 6.68
N GLU A 179 -27.21 5.95 7.03
CA GLU A 179 -27.97 7.20 7.08
C GLU A 179 -28.40 7.70 5.68
N VAL A 180 -27.63 7.40 4.64
CA VAL A 180 -27.95 7.81 3.25
C VAL A 180 -28.96 6.85 2.59
N GLU A 181 -28.97 5.57 2.96
CA GLU A 181 -29.94 4.59 2.45
C GLU A 181 -31.27 4.58 3.22
N GLY A 182 -31.34 5.25 4.38
CA GLY A 182 -32.53 5.35 5.22
C GLY A 182 -33.45 6.55 4.94
N GLU A 183 -33.12 7.41 3.97
CA GLU A 183 -33.92 8.57 3.54
C GLU A 183 -34.67 8.32 2.21
N GLU A 184 -35.36 7.19 2.07
CA GLU A 184 -36.39 6.96 1.02
C GLU A 184 -37.83 7.09 1.56
#